data_AF-A0A918FZG9-F1
#
_entry.id   AF-A0A918FZG9-F1
#
_cell.length_a   1.000
_cell.length_b   1.000
_cell.length_c   1.000
_cell.angle_alpha   90.00
_cell.angle_beta   90.00
_cell.angle_gamma   90.00
#
_symmetry.space_group_name_H-M   'P 1'
#
loop_
_entity.id
_entity.type
_entity.pdbx_description
1 polymer ?
#
loop_
_entity_poly.entity_id
_entity_poly.type
_entity_poly.pdbx_seq_one_letter_code
_entity_poly.pdbx_strand_id
1 'polypeptide(L)'
;MLGCEAGMEIVAQCEELKEALKILPDVRPDVVLAGVENVSRRTERFLSVLLEGMSCGQLVVLGHDREGTAGRRLTRLGVRAYLSKGVPLRYLVSVVCMVHFYGRRAAGGRDPDEAAGNGRPVVLSAREREIVELVAKAMTNAQIGRELHITEGTVKRHLSNVFTKLQAVSRIDAVNKAAAACLID
;
A
#
# COMPACT_ATOMS: atom_id res chain seq x y z
N MET A 1 6.52 4.71 -16.93
CA MET A 1 5.60 3.63 -17.35
C MET A 1 5.64 2.55 -16.27
N LEU A 2 4.47 2.12 -15.79
CA LEU A 2 4.28 1.26 -14.59
C LEU A 2 4.09 -0.25 -14.93
N GLY A 3 4.16 -0.64 -16.21
CA GLY A 3 3.30 -1.73 -16.70
C GLY A 3 3.91 -3.07 -17.10
N CYS A 4 5.17 -3.42 -16.83
CA CYS A 4 5.69 -4.73 -17.31
C CYS A 4 6.35 -5.64 -16.27
N GLU A 5 6.81 -5.12 -15.14
CA GLU A 5 7.63 -5.92 -14.20
C GLU A 5 6.86 -6.48 -12.99
N ALA A 6 5.58 -6.13 -12.81
CA ALA A 6 4.82 -6.47 -11.59
C ALA A 6 3.47 -7.19 -11.83
N GLY A 7 3.24 -7.74 -13.03
CA GLY A 7 1.95 -8.36 -13.37
C GLY A 7 0.77 -7.37 -13.41
N MET A 8 1.05 -6.08 -13.59
CA MET A 8 0.06 -5.02 -13.73
C MET A 8 -0.04 -4.58 -15.18
N GLU A 9 -1.26 -4.43 -15.68
CA GLU A 9 -1.53 -3.88 -17.01
C GLU A 9 -2.15 -2.49 -16.89
N ILE A 10 -1.66 -1.54 -17.69
CA ILE A 10 -2.28 -0.21 -17.80
C ILE A 10 -3.38 -0.28 -18.84
N VAL A 11 -4.61 -0.46 -18.37
CA VAL A 11 -5.80 -0.63 -19.23
C VAL A 11 -6.34 0.68 -19.81
N ALA A 12 -6.01 1.82 -19.20
CA ALA A 12 -6.33 3.15 -19.71
C ALA A 12 -5.47 4.24 -19.05
N GLN A 13 -5.33 5.38 -19.72
CA GLN A 13 -4.70 6.59 -19.20
C GLN A 13 -5.51 7.81 -19.63
N CYS A 14 -5.72 8.75 -18.71
CA CYS A 14 -6.41 10.01 -18.95
C CYS A 14 -5.53 11.19 -18.53
N GLU A 15 -5.67 12.32 -19.21
CA GLU A 15 -4.99 13.57 -18.82
C GLU A 15 -5.85 14.35 -17.82
N GLU A 16 -7.17 14.20 -17.89
CA GLU A 16 -8.11 14.88 -16.99
C GLU A 16 -9.06 13.91 -16.27
N LEU A 17 -9.40 14.22 -15.01
CA LEU A 17 -10.35 13.42 -14.22
C LEU A 17 -11.73 13.28 -14.89
N LYS A 18 -12.17 14.27 -15.69
CA LYS A 18 -13.47 14.24 -16.38
C LYS A 18 -13.54 13.14 -17.45
N GLU A 19 -12.40 12.76 -18.03
CA GLU A 19 -12.30 11.70 -19.04
C GLU A 19 -12.42 10.33 -18.40
N ALA A 20 -11.89 10.19 -17.18
CA ALA A 20 -11.96 8.95 -16.41
C ALA A 20 -13.42 8.48 -16.23
N LEU A 21 -14.35 9.40 -15.94
CA LEU A 21 -15.78 9.07 -15.79
C LEU A 21 -16.41 8.49 -17.07
N LYS A 22 -15.88 8.82 -18.26
CA LYS A 22 -16.39 8.30 -19.54
C LYS A 22 -15.88 6.90 -19.84
N ILE A 23 -14.63 6.60 -19.46
CA ILE A 23 -13.95 5.34 -19.79
C ILE A 23 -14.18 4.24 -18.74
N LEU A 24 -14.46 4.63 -17.49
CA LEU A 24 -14.61 3.69 -16.37
C LEU A 24 -15.63 2.57 -16.62
N PRO A 25 -16.81 2.84 -17.21
CA PRO A 25 -17.81 1.80 -17.47
C PRO A 25 -17.32 0.68 -18.40
N ASP A 26 -16.49 1.05 -19.38
CA ASP A 26 -16.00 0.14 -20.44
C ASP A 26 -14.75 -0.61 -19.99
N VAL A 27 -13.82 0.09 -19.34
CA VAL A 27 -12.49 -0.44 -19.01
C VAL A 27 -12.50 -1.29 -17.73
N ARG A 28 -13.38 -0.97 -16.76
CA ARG A 28 -13.52 -1.69 -15.48
C ARG A 28 -12.20 -2.00 -14.77
N PRO A 29 -11.38 -0.99 -14.43
CA PRO A 29 -10.08 -1.21 -13.80
C PRO A 29 -10.21 -1.72 -12.34
N ASP A 30 -9.31 -2.63 -11.94
CA ASP A 30 -9.21 -3.07 -10.54
C ASP A 30 -8.71 -1.96 -9.60
N VAL A 31 -7.84 -1.07 -10.09
CA VAL A 31 -7.28 0.05 -9.33
C VAL A 31 -7.22 1.28 -10.22
N VAL A 32 -7.67 2.42 -9.69
CA VAL A 32 -7.55 3.73 -10.34
C VAL A 32 -6.52 4.57 -9.58
N LEU A 33 -5.51 5.05 -10.31
CA LEU A 33 -4.54 6.03 -9.83
C LEU A 33 -4.97 7.44 -10.27
N ALA A 34 -5.43 8.27 -9.34
CA ALA A 34 -5.87 9.64 -9.64
C ALA A 34 -4.82 10.67 -9.17
N GLY A 35 -4.23 11.40 -10.12
CA GLY A 35 -3.32 12.51 -9.82
C GLY A 35 -4.09 13.80 -9.53
N VAL A 36 -3.88 14.40 -8.36
CA VAL A 36 -4.46 15.70 -7.98
C VAL A 36 -3.36 16.68 -7.60
N GLU A 37 -3.52 17.97 -7.87
CA GLU A 37 -2.55 18.98 -7.43
C GLU A 37 -2.76 19.33 -5.96
N ASN A 38 -4.03 19.57 -5.59
CA ASN A 38 -4.46 19.91 -4.26
C ASN A 38 -5.79 19.21 -3.91
N VAL A 39 -5.97 18.91 -2.63
CA VAL A 39 -7.21 18.33 -2.12
C VAL A 39 -8.11 19.45 -1.63
N SER A 40 -8.90 19.99 -2.56
CA SER A 40 -9.94 21.00 -2.32
C SER A 40 -11.32 20.36 -2.23
N ARG A 41 -12.34 21.09 -1.76
CA ARG A 41 -13.75 20.63 -1.81
C ARG A 41 -14.20 20.25 -3.22
N ARG A 42 -13.68 20.93 -4.25
CA ARG A 42 -13.97 20.60 -5.65
C ARG A 42 -13.37 19.25 -6.01
N THR A 43 -12.11 19.02 -5.64
CA THR A 43 -11.41 17.74 -5.86
C THR A 43 -12.12 16.59 -5.14
N GLU A 44 -12.47 16.78 -3.86
CA GLU A 44 -13.21 15.78 -3.06
C GLU A 44 -14.55 15.41 -3.72
N ARG A 45 -15.30 16.40 -4.22
CA ARG A 45 -16.55 16.15 -4.95
C ARG A 45 -16.33 15.33 -6.21
N PHE A 46 -15.29 15.65 -7.00
CA PHE A 46 -14.96 14.87 -8.20
C PHE A 46 -14.58 13.43 -7.86
N LEU A 47 -13.79 13.22 -6.80
CA LEU A 47 -13.40 11.88 -6.37
C LEU A 47 -14.62 11.08 -5.85
N SER A 48 -15.59 11.72 -5.20
CA SER A 48 -16.86 11.08 -4.82
C SER A 48 -17.62 10.58 -6.04
N VAL A 49 -17.79 11.44 -7.06
CA VAL A 49 -18.46 11.06 -8.32
C VAL A 49 -17.69 9.93 -9.03
N LEU A 50 -16.35 9.96 -8.97
CA LEU A 50 -15.52 8.89 -9.53
C LEU A 50 -15.78 7.57 -8.81
N LEU A 51 -15.79 7.56 -7.48
CA LEU A 51 -16.09 6.37 -6.68
C LEU A 51 -17.48 5.81 -6.93
N GLU A 52 -18.49 6.67 -7.08
CA GLU A 52 -19.87 6.28 -7.42
C GLU A 52 -19.96 5.66 -8.83
N GLY A 53 -19.15 6.13 -9.77
CA GLY A 53 -19.05 5.58 -11.13
C GLY A 53 -18.26 4.27 -11.22
N MET A 54 -17.50 3.91 -10.18
CA MET A 54 -16.73 2.66 -10.15
C MET A 54 -17.64 1.50 -9.72
N SER A 55 -17.97 0.63 -10.67
CA SER A 55 -18.76 -0.59 -10.42
C SER A 55 -17.92 -1.72 -9.80
N CYS A 56 -16.60 -1.66 -9.97
CA CYS A 56 -15.62 -2.51 -9.29
C CYS A 56 -14.27 -1.77 -9.27
N GLY A 57 -13.43 -2.08 -8.29
CA GLY A 57 -12.09 -1.52 -8.17
C GLY A 57 -11.91 -0.55 -7.01
N GLN A 58 -10.68 -0.09 -6.82
CA GLN A 58 -10.28 0.74 -5.68
C GLN A 58 -9.61 2.03 -6.16
N LEU A 59 -9.80 3.13 -5.43
CA LEU A 59 -9.23 4.43 -5.78
C LEU A 59 -8.01 4.75 -4.89
N VAL A 60 -6.90 5.07 -5.55
CA VAL A 60 -5.66 5.57 -4.94
C VAL A 60 -5.36 6.95 -5.51
N VAL A 61 -5.07 7.91 -4.64
CA VAL A 61 -4.86 9.31 -5.02
C VAL A 61 -3.39 9.70 -4.85
N LEU A 62 -2.82 10.36 -5.85
CA LEU A 62 -1.48 10.95 -5.81
C LEU A 62 -1.60 12.47 -5.75
N GLY A 63 -1.17 13.10 -4.66
CA GLY A 63 -1.32 14.53 -4.47
C GLY A 63 -0.19 15.20 -3.71
N HIS A 64 -0.40 16.46 -3.34
CA HIS A 64 0.48 17.17 -2.42
C HIS A 64 -0.29 17.48 -1.12
N ASP A 65 0.19 16.97 0.01
CA ASP A 65 -0.45 17.20 1.32
C ASP A 65 0.46 18.05 2.21
N ARG A 66 0.30 19.37 2.11
CA ARG A 66 1.05 20.33 2.93
C ARG A 66 0.59 20.33 4.39
N GLU A 67 -0.65 19.95 4.65
CA GLU A 67 -1.30 20.10 5.96
C GLU A 67 -1.43 18.77 6.72
N GLY A 68 -1.17 17.64 6.07
CA GLY A 68 -1.31 16.30 6.67
C GLY A 68 -2.76 15.87 6.94
N THR A 69 -3.73 16.57 6.36
CA THR A 69 -5.17 16.35 6.59
C THR A 69 -5.85 15.70 5.39
N ALA A 70 -5.24 15.79 4.20
CA ALA A 70 -5.83 15.31 2.96
C ALA A 70 -6.11 13.80 3.01
N GLY A 71 -5.16 13.01 3.50
CA GLY A 71 -5.32 11.55 3.61
C GLY A 71 -6.57 11.16 4.40
N ARG A 72 -6.77 11.74 5.59
CA ARG A 72 -7.94 11.43 6.43
C ARG A 72 -9.26 11.82 5.79
N ARG A 73 -9.33 12.98 5.13
CA ARG A 73 -10.55 13.43 4.44
C ARG A 73 -10.91 12.47 3.30
N LEU A 74 -9.91 12.10 2.49
CA LEU A 74 -10.11 11.20 1.35
C LEU A 74 -10.47 9.78 1.77
N THR A 75 -9.88 9.26 2.85
CA THR A 75 -10.25 7.93 3.37
C THR A 75 -11.72 7.84 3.75
N ARG A 76 -12.28 8.90 4.36
CA ARG A 76 -13.73 8.96 4.68
C ARG A 76 -14.63 8.96 3.46
N LEU A 77 -14.12 9.39 2.30
CA LEU A 77 -14.87 9.34 1.03
C LEU A 77 -14.83 7.94 0.40
N GLY A 78 -13.98 7.03 0.88
CA GLY A 78 -13.80 5.70 0.31
C GLY A 78 -12.50 5.51 -0.48
N VAL A 79 -11.67 6.56 -0.61
CA VAL A 79 -10.32 6.44 -1.18
C VAL A 79 -9.49 5.51 -0.29
N ARG A 80 -8.83 4.51 -0.88
CA ARG A 80 -8.09 3.49 -0.13
C ARG A 80 -6.69 3.90 0.24
N ALA A 81 -6.06 4.75 -0.57
CA ALA A 81 -4.75 5.28 -0.26
C ALA A 81 -4.55 6.69 -0.86
N TYR A 82 -3.75 7.49 -0.16
CA TYR A 82 -3.29 8.79 -0.62
C TYR A 82 -1.76 8.87 -0.48
N LEU A 83 -1.06 9.22 -1.57
CA LEU A 83 0.39 9.28 -1.62
C LEU A 83 0.87 10.63 -2.17
N SER A 84 2.08 11.04 -1.80
CA SER A 84 2.69 12.26 -2.33
C SER A 84 3.18 12.08 -3.77
N LYS A 85 3.06 13.10 -4.64
CA LYS A 85 3.51 13.07 -6.05
C LYS A 85 5.03 12.88 -6.30
N GLY A 86 5.84 12.66 -5.26
CA GLY A 86 7.28 12.39 -5.37
C GLY A 86 7.70 11.03 -4.82
N VAL A 87 6.75 10.15 -4.52
CA VAL A 87 7.11 8.83 -3.98
C VAL A 87 7.86 7.99 -5.03
N PRO A 88 8.86 7.19 -4.62
CA PRO A 88 9.54 6.28 -5.54
C PRO A 88 8.56 5.31 -6.22
N LEU A 89 8.80 4.99 -7.49
CA LEU A 89 7.95 4.11 -8.28
C LEU A 89 7.68 2.75 -7.60
N ARG A 90 8.73 2.13 -7.05
CA ARG A 90 8.60 0.87 -6.28
C ARG A 90 7.59 0.95 -5.15
N TYR A 91 7.50 2.10 -4.48
CA TYR A 91 6.60 2.31 -3.36
C TYR A 91 5.15 2.50 -3.83
N LEU A 92 4.96 3.21 -4.94
CA LEU A 92 3.66 3.31 -5.60
C LEU A 92 3.14 1.92 -6.00
N VAL A 93 3.99 1.10 -6.62
CA VAL A 93 3.68 -0.28 -7.00
C VAL A 93 3.26 -1.11 -5.78
N SER A 94 4.01 -1.07 -4.67
CA SER A 94 3.63 -1.78 -3.44
C SER A 94 2.26 -1.37 -2.90
N VAL A 95 1.93 -0.08 -2.92
CA VAL A 95 0.62 0.41 -2.45
C VAL A 95 -0.50 -0.05 -3.38
N VAL A 96 -0.29 -0.02 -4.70
CA VAL A 96 -1.25 -0.53 -5.67
C VAL A 96 -1.53 -2.02 -5.46
N CYS A 97 -0.48 -2.85 -5.30
CA CYS A 97 -0.62 -4.27 -4.96
C CYS A 97 -1.45 -4.45 -3.69
N MET A 98 -1.07 -3.78 -2.60
CA MET A 98 -1.75 -3.87 -1.32
C MET A 98 -3.24 -3.49 -1.45
N VAL A 99 -3.55 -2.36 -2.07
CA VAL A 99 -4.93 -1.91 -2.26
C VAL A 99 -5.75 -2.90 -3.11
N HIS A 100 -5.15 -3.48 -4.15
CA HIS A 100 -5.79 -4.54 -4.94
C HIS A 100 -6.11 -5.78 -4.10
N PHE A 101 -5.11 -6.34 -3.40
CA PHE A 101 -5.26 -7.59 -2.63
C PHE A 101 -6.18 -7.45 -1.42
N TYR A 102 -6.07 -6.35 -0.67
CA TYR A 102 -6.88 -6.12 0.52
C TYR A 102 -8.25 -5.52 0.21
N GLY A 103 -8.36 -4.70 -0.84
CA GLY A 103 -9.63 -4.17 -1.33
C GLY A 103 -10.57 -5.25 -1.83
N ARG A 104 -10.03 -6.31 -2.47
CA ARG A 104 -10.80 -7.50 -2.87
C ARG A 104 -11.33 -8.31 -1.68
N ARG A 105 -10.67 -8.28 -0.52
CA ARG A 105 -11.14 -8.96 0.71
C ARG A 105 -12.20 -8.16 1.46
N ALA A 106 -12.14 -6.82 1.41
CA ALA A 106 -13.16 -5.97 2.02
C ALA A 106 -14.56 -6.12 1.37
N ALA A 107 -14.63 -6.58 0.12
CA ALA A 107 -15.88 -6.94 -0.56
C ALA A 107 -16.56 -8.21 0.01
N GLY A 108 -15.90 -8.91 0.94
CA GLY A 108 -16.41 -10.09 1.65
C GLY A 108 -16.18 -9.97 3.16
N GLY A 109 -16.76 -8.95 3.79
CA GLY A 109 -16.97 -8.92 5.25
C GLY A 109 -15.74 -8.65 6.13
N ARG A 110 -15.44 -7.37 6.36
CA ARG A 110 -15.28 -6.74 7.69
C ARG A 110 -14.77 -5.31 7.53
N ASP A 111 -15.43 -4.40 8.24
CA ASP A 111 -15.03 -3.01 8.40
C ASP A 111 -13.58 -2.85 8.86
N PRO A 112 -12.81 -1.92 8.28
CA PRO A 112 -11.50 -1.54 8.77
C PRO A 112 -11.64 -0.39 9.77
N ASP A 113 -12.32 -0.64 10.89
CA ASP A 113 -12.29 0.26 12.05
C ASP A 113 -11.53 -0.40 13.20
N GLU A 114 -10.23 -0.69 13.00
CA GLU A 114 -9.23 -0.94 14.06
C GLU A 114 -7.78 -0.81 13.52
N ALA A 115 -7.52 0.18 12.66
CA ALA A 115 -6.15 0.55 12.26
C ALA A 115 -5.92 2.06 12.42
N ALA A 116 -6.40 2.63 13.53
CA ALA A 116 -5.99 3.95 13.97
C ALA A 116 -4.55 3.87 14.53
N GLY A 117 -3.56 4.01 13.64
CA GLY A 117 -2.16 4.03 14.04
C GLY A 117 -1.22 4.48 12.93
N ASN A 118 -1.29 5.77 12.58
CA ASN A 118 -0.40 6.48 11.64
C ASN A 118 -0.35 5.89 10.22
N GLY A 119 -0.90 6.64 9.25
CA GLY A 119 -0.69 6.46 7.81
C GLY A 119 0.76 6.73 7.36
N ARG A 120 1.75 6.22 8.09
CA ARG A 120 3.12 6.08 7.64
C ARG A 120 3.24 4.70 6.99
N PRO A 121 3.78 4.60 5.77
CA PRO A 121 4.10 3.29 5.25
C PRO A 121 5.01 2.54 6.19
N VAL A 122 4.73 1.25 6.32
CA VAL A 122 5.65 0.35 6.98
C VAL A 122 6.86 0.16 6.08
N VAL A 123 7.86 1.02 6.25
CA VAL A 123 9.15 0.90 5.55
C VAL A 123 10.10 0.11 6.45
N LEU A 124 10.34 -1.14 6.05
CA LEU A 124 11.47 -1.89 6.57
C LEU A 124 12.76 -1.35 5.95
N SER A 125 13.80 -1.20 6.78
CA SER A 125 15.16 -1.00 6.30
C SER A 125 15.61 -2.22 5.48
N ALA A 126 16.65 -2.05 4.64
CA ALA A 126 17.21 -3.14 3.86
C ALA A 126 17.56 -4.35 4.74
N ARG A 127 18.16 -4.10 5.91
CA ARG A 127 18.53 -5.16 6.85
C ARG A 127 17.34 -5.85 7.51
N GLU A 128 16.30 -5.10 7.81
CA GLU A 128 15.07 -5.68 8.35
C GLU A 128 14.35 -6.53 7.32
N ARG A 129 14.36 -6.14 6.04
CA ARG A 129 13.82 -6.94 4.93
C ARG A 129 14.54 -8.28 4.80
N GLU A 130 15.88 -8.25 4.68
CA GLU A 130 16.71 -9.46 4.60
C GLU A 130 16.41 -10.42 5.76
N ILE A 131 16.27 -9.90 6.98
CA ILE A 131 15.94 -10.72 8.14
C ILE A 131 14.56 -11.36 8.00
N VAL A 132 13.55 -10.62 7.53
CA VAL A 132 12.20 -11.18 7.34
C VAL A 132 12.18 -12.23 6.23
N GLU A 133 12.92 -12.06 5.14
CA GLU A 133 13.08 -13.08 4.08
C GLU A 133 13.66 -14.39 4.63
N LEU A 134 14.70 -14.30 5.46
CA LEU A 134 15.29 -15.49 6.08
C LEU A 134 14.35 -16.13 7.13
N VAL A 135 13.53 -15.32 7.81
CA VAL A 135 12.47 -15.83 8.69
C VAL A 135 11.38 -16.55 7.89
N ALA A 136 11.04 -16.06 6.69
CA ALA A 136 10.10 -16.72 5.78
C ALA A 136 10.62 -18.09 5.30
N LYS A 137 11.94 -18.23 5.17
CA LYS A 137 12.65 -19.51 4.95
C LYS A 137 12.75 -20.39 6.21
N ALA A 138 11.97 -20.11 7.24
CA ALA A 138 11.92 -20.83 8.52
C ALA A 138 13.25 -20.89 9.31
N MET A 139 14.20 -19.98 9.04
CA MET A 139 15.48 -19.97 9.75
C MET A 139 15.31 -19.49 11.21
N THR A 140 16.15 -20.01 12.10
CA THR A 140 16.25 -19.57 13.49
C THR A 140 17.14 -18.31 13.60
N ASN A 141 17.00 -17.55 14.69
CA ASN A 141 17.82 -16.34 14.89
C ASN A 141 19.33 -16.64 14.88
N ALA A 142 19.73 -17.82 15.36
CA ALA A 142 21.13 -18.26 15.34
C ALA A 142 21.63 -18.64 13.94
N GLN A 143 20.75 -19.16 13.07
CA GLN A 143 21.07 -19.40 11.66
C GLN A 143 21.13 -18.10 10.88
N ILE A 144 20.16 -17.20 11.10
CA ILE A 144 20.13 -15.85 10.50
C ILE A 144 21.38 -15.08 10.89
N GLY A 145 21.78 -15.11 12.17
CA GLY A 145 22.99 -14.44 12.63
C GLY A 145 24.26 -14.96 11.94
N ARG A 146 24.34 -16.28 11.70
CA ARG A 146 25.45 -16.89 10.94
C ARG A 146 25.45 -16.46 9.49
N GLU A 147 24.31 -16.54 8.81
CA GLU A 147 24.14 -16.14 7.40
C GLU A 147 24.51 -14.68 7.17
N LEU A 148 24.12 -13.82 8.11
CA LEU A 148 24.23 -12.38 8.01
C LEU A 148 25.48 -11.81 8.72
N HIS A 149 26.34 -12.67 9.28
CA HIS A 149 27.52 -12.29 10.07
C HIS A 149 27.23 -11.30 11.22
N ILE A 150 26.15 -11.52 11.95
CA ILE A 150 25.73 -10.72 13.12
C ILE A 150 25.36 -11.61 14.31
N THR A 151 25.33 -11.04 15.51
CA THR A 151 24.95 -11.80 16.71
C THR A 151 23.45 -12.13 16.73
N GLU A 152 23.07 -13.23 17.39
CA GLU A 152 21.65 -13.57 17.60
C GLU A 152 20.90 -12.45 18.32
N GLY A 153 21.56 -11.75 19.27
CA GLY A 153 20.99 -10.59 19.96
C GLY A 153 20.68 -9.42 19.00
N THR A 154 21.54 -9.20 18.00
CA THR A 154 21.30 -8.20 16.94
C THR A 154 20.11 -8.60 16.07
N VAL A 155 19.96 -9.88 15.72
CA VAL A 155 18.79 -10.39 14.98
C VAL A 155 17.50 -10.16 15.79
N LYS A 156 17.49 -10.47 17.10
CA LYS A 156 16.34 -10.20 17.98
C LYS A 156 15.95 -8.73 17.98
N ARG A 157 16.92 -7.82 18.05
CA ARG A 157 16.69 -6.37 18.00
C ARG A 157 16.02 -5.94 16.69
N HIS A 158 16.51 -6.44 15.56
CA HIS A 158 15.89 -6.15 14.26
C HIS A 158 14.47 -6.71 14.17
N LEU A 159 14.22 -7.93 14.64
CA LEU A 159 12.88 -8.52 14.66
C LEU A 159 11.91 -7.75 15.56
N SER A 160 12.35 -7.27 16.73
CA SER A 160 11.53 -6.40 17.57
C SER A 160 11.11 -5.13 16.81
N ASN A 161 12.04 -4.49 16.09
CA ASN A 161 11.71 -3.33 15.28
C ASN A 161 10.75 -3.68 14.13
N VAL A 162 10.94 -4.81 13.46
CA VAL A 162 10.04 -5.32 12.42
C VAL A 162 8.63 -5.52 12.98
N PHE A 163 8.49 -6.14 14.14
CA PHE A 163 7.19 -6.40 14.77
C PHE A 163 6.49 -5.09 15.12
N THR A 164 7.20 -4.13 15.69
CA THR A 164 6.65 -2.80 15.95
C THR A 164 6.23 -2.10 14.66
N LYS A 165 7.04 -2.18 13.61
CA LYS A 165 6.78 -1.53 12.32
C LYS A 165 5.60 -2.16 11.59
N LEU A 166 5.51 -3.48 11.54
CA LEU A 166 4.43 -4.23 10.90
C LEU A 166 3.20 -4.40 11.81
N GLN A 167 3.25 -3.92 13.06
CA GLN A 167 2.24 -4.21 14.08
C GLN A 167 1.98 -5.73 14.19
N ALA A 168 3.04 -6.54 14.13
CA ALA A 168 2.96 -7.99 14.15
C ALA A 168 3.07 -8.53 15.57
N VAL A 169 2.23 -9.51 15.92
CA VAL A 169 2.21 -10.12 17.26
C VAL A 169 3.01 -11.41 17.35
N SER A 170 3.44 -11.95 16.21
CA SER A 170 4.27 -13.15 16.13
C SER A 170 5.18 -13.13 14.91
N ARG A 171 6.18 -14.02 14.88
CA ARG A 171 7.08 -14.15 13.73
C ARG A 171 6.35 -14.57 12.45
N ILE A 172 5.32 -15.41 12.56
CA ILE A 172 4.53 -15.87 11.41
C ILE A 172 3.63 -14.74 10.93
N ASP A 173 3.01 -14.00 11.86
CA ASP A 173 2.22 -12.81 11.55
C ASP A 173 3.07 -11.73 10.84
N ALA A 174 4.34 -11.56 11.24
CA ALA A 174 5.26 -10.64 10.58
C ALA A 174 5.58 -11.05 9.13
N VAL A 175 5.80 -12.34 8.86
CA VAL A 175 6.02 -12.85 7.50
C VAL A 175 4.77 -12.64 6.65
N ASN A 176 3.59 -13.00 7.16
CA ASN A 176 2.33 -12.83 6.43
C ASN A 176 2.06 -11.37 6.08
N LYS A 177 2.30 -10.45 7.03
CA LYS A 177 2.13 -9.01 6.81
C LYS A 177 3.18 -8.44 5.85
N ALA A 178 4.42 -8.91 5.92
CA ALA A 178 5.47 -8.51 4.99
C ALA A 178 5.20 -9.00 3.56
N ALA A 179 4.78 -10.26 3.39
CA ALA A 179 4.42 -10.85 2.10
C ALA A 179 3.21 -10.14 1.48
N ALA A 180 2.17 -9.90 2.28
CA ALA A 180 0.97 -9.20 1.81
C ALA A 180 1.21 -7.71 1.50
N ALA A 181 2.28 -7.12 2.05
CA ALA A 181 2.78 -5.80 1.69
C ALA A 181 3.83 -5.82 0.54
N CYS A 182 4.09 -7.00 -0.05
CA CYS A 182 5.13 -7.23 -1.08
C CYS A 182 6.51 -6.70 -0.67
N LEU A 183 6.85 -6.83 0.63
CA LEU A 183 8.15 -6.42 1.16
C LEU A 183 9.21 -7.52 1.04
N ILE A 184 8.78 -8.75 0.79
CA ILE A 184 9.57 -9.98 0.67
C ILE A 184 8.95 -10.83 -0.45
N ASP A 185 9.77 -11.63 -1.13
CA ASP A 185 9.37 -12.55 -2.21
C ASP A 185 8.94 -13.94 -1.70
#